data_AF-A0AB37Q852-F1
#
_entry.id   AF-A0AB37Q852-F1
#
_cell.length_a   1.000
_cell.length_b   1.000
_cell.length_c   1.000
_cell.angle_alpha   90.00
_cell.angle_beta   90.00
_cell.angle_gamma   90.00
#
_symmetry.space_group_name_H-M   'P 1'
#
loop_
_entity.id
_entity.type
_entity.pdbx_description
1 polymer ?
#
loop_
_entity_poly.entity_id
_entity_poly.type
_entity_poly.pdbx_seq_one_letter_code
_entity_poly.pdbx_strand_id
1 'polypeptide(L)'
;MVLGKDQWLYTDEEFDAIANGEQNEADNLALIQGVRDALEKQGTKLVLAIVPAKTRLYPEHIGDTKPASLHVDLYQQFHEQVAKAGIFAPDLLAPLQAAKQQGQVFLRTDTHWTPMGAEVAAQQLSAAIAQKTPLEGEPEQFVTQAKGTEAYKGDLTTFLPLDPLFSNLLPKPDELQKRSTDPVEGAAAGDDALFADSDIPVGLVGTSYSANPNWNFVGALKQALRSDVVNYAEDGHGPILPMLKYLQTDAFKNTPPQVVIWEFPERYLPAHNDLGEFDPKWIAELKKSRDTQENVAINAKPSESPNRAQN
;
A
#
# COMPACT_ATOMS: atom_id res chain seq x y z
N MET A 1 -20.23 5.79 -6.40
CA MET A 1 -19.74 7.05 -5.77
C MET A 1 -20.83 7.68 -4.91
N VAL A 2 -20.42 8.35 -3.82
CA VAL A 2 -21.29 8.98 -2.81
C VAL A 2 -21.01 10.49 -2.72
N LEU A 3 -22.07 11.30 -2.66
CA LEU A 3 -22.00 12.75 -2.49
C LEU A 3 -21.77 13.12 -1.01
N GLY A 4 -20.73 13.93 -0.76
CA GLY A 4 -20.46 14.57 0.52
C GLY A 4 -20.99 16.01 0.58
N LYS A 5 -20.71 16.66 1.71
CA LYS A 5 -20.90 18.11 1.90
C LYS A 5 -19.78 18.88 1.19
N ASP A 6 -19.97 20.18 1.01
CA ASP A 6 -18.93 21.08 0.50
C ASP A 6 -18.30 20.64 -0.82
N GLN A 7 -19.10 19.98 -1.69
CA GLN A 7 -18.66 19.42 -2.98
C GLN A 7 -17.58 18.32 -2.86
N TRP A 8 -17.50 17.63 -1.71
CA TRP A 8 -16.70 16.41 -1.56
C TRP A 8 -17.40 15.23 -2.22
N LEU A 9 -16.60 14.37 -2.86
CA LEU A 9 -17.05 13.11 -3.41
C LEU A 9 -16.29 11.97 -2.73
N TYR A 10 -16.92 10.82 -2.58
CA TYR A 10 -16.28 9.61 -2.08
C TYR A 10 -16.56 8.41 -2.98
N THR A 11 -15.64 7.45 -3.03
CA THR A 11 -15.95 6.14 -3.65
C THR A 11 -17.03 5.44 -2.82
N ASP A 12 -17.95 4.75 -3.49
CA ASP A 12 -18.94 3.87 -2.83
C ASP A 12 -18.30 2.63 -2.21
N GLU A 13 -17.12 2.23 -2.66
CA GLU A 13 -16.32 1.15 -2.06
C GLU A 13 -15.98 1.41 -0.57
N GLU A 14 -15.99 2.66 -0.12
CA GLU A 14 -15.79 3.06 1.29
C GLU A 14 -17.10 3.17 2.08
N PHE A 15 -18.24 2.84 1.46
CA PHE A 15 -19.57 2.94 2.06
C PHE A 15 -20.34 1.64 2.02
N ASP A 16 -20.26 0.90 0.92
CA ASP A 16 -21.15 -0.21 0.64
C ASP A 16 -20.86 -1.41 1.54
N ALA A 17 -21.92 -2.16 1.88
CA ALA A 17 -21.76 -3.50 2.42
C ALA A 17 -21.31 -4.44 1.30
N ILE A 18 -20.32 -5.28 1.57
CA ILE A 18 -19.77 -6.19 0.57
C ILE A 18 -20.33 -7.59 0.80
N ALA A 19 -20.95 -8.16 -0.24
CA ALA A 19 -21.39 -9.54 -0.21
C ALA A 19 -20.17 -10.46 0.00
N ASN A 20 -20.26 -11.36 0.98
CA ASN A 20 -19.16 -12.22 1.41
C ASN A 20 -17.92 -11.46 1.92
N GLY A 21 -18.08 -10.22 2.41
CA GLY A 21 -16.99 -9.38 2.90
C GLY A 21 -16.09 -10.11 3.90
N GLU A 22 -16.65 -10.72 4.95
CA GLU A 22 -15.86 -11.47 5.96
C GLU A 22 -15.03 -12.61 5.35
N GLN A 23 -15.59 -13.34 4.37
CA GLN A 23 -14.87 -14.42 3.69
C GLN A 23 -13.75 -13.86 2.79
N ASN A 24 -14.03 -12.76 2.05
CA ASN A 24 -13.03 -12.08 1.24
C ASN A 24 -11.89 -11.53 2.10
N GLU A 25 -12.19 -10.94 3.26
CA GLU A 25 -11.18 -10.48 4.22
C GLU A 25 -10.27 -11.63 4.65
N ALA A 26 -10.86 -12.76 5.08
CA ALA A 26 -10.10 -13.92 5.49
C ALA A 26 -9.20 -14.45 4.34
N ASP A 27 -9.73 -14.50 3.13
CA ASP A 27 -9.00 -14.96 1.94
C ASP A 27 -7.86 -14.01 1.54
N ASN A 28 -8.11 -12.70 1.58
CA ASN A 28 -7.12 -11.67 1.27
C ASN A 28 -6.03 -11.61 2.35
N LEU A 29 -6.36 -11.77 3.64
CA LEU A 29 -5.36 -11.89 4.71
C LEU A 29 -4.46 -13.10 4.52
N ALA A 30 -5.03 -14.25 4.13
CA ALA A 30 -4.24 -15.45 3.85
C ALA A 30 -3.28 -15.23 2.66
N LEU A 31 -3.71 -14.48 1.63
CA LEU A 31 -2.84 -14.08 0.53
C LEU A 31 -1.73 -13.14 1.00
N ILE A 32 -2.05 -12.12 1.80
CA ILE A 32 -1.06 -11.17 2.34
C ILE A 32 0.00 -11.90 3.17
N GLN A 33 -0.41 -12.87 4.00
CA GLN A 33 0.51 -13.72 4.76
C GLN A 33 1.39 -14.56 3.83
N GLY A 34 0.79 -15.18 2.81
CA GLY A 34 1.52 -15.93 1.80
C GLY A 34 2.57 -15.10 1.04
N VAL A 35 2.21 -13.89 0.65
CA VAL A 35 3.12 -12.92 0.03
C VAL A 35 4.28 -12.61 0.97
N ARG A 36 4.00 -12.32 2.25
CA ARG A 36 5.07 -12.07 3.24
C ARG A 36 6.04 -13.24 3.32
N ASP A 37 5.52 -14.46 3.39
CA ASP A 37 6.35 -15.67 3.46
C ASP A 37 7.15 -15.90 2.17
N ALA A 38 6.59 -15.58 1.01
CA ALA A 38 7.28 -15.68 -0.28
C ALA A 38 8.43 -14.67 -0.41
N LEU A 39 8.21 -13.42 0.04
CA LEU A 39 9.24 -12.39 0.10
C LEU A 39 10.35 -12.78 1.08
N GLU A 40 9.98 -13.24 2.28
CA GLU A 40 10.94 -13.61 3.33
C GLU A 40 11.86 -14.77 2.91
N LYS A 41 11.35 -15.73 2.13
CA LYS A 41 12.17 -16.82 1.56
C LYS A 41 13.27 -16.32 0.60
N GLN A 42 13.10 -15.16 -0.01
CA GLN A 42 14.09 -14.52 -0.88
C GLN A 42 14.93 -13.46 -0.14
N GLY A 43 14.79 -13.37 1.19
CA GLY A 43 15.50 -12.36 2.00
C GLY A 43 14.87 -10.97 1.97
N THR A 44 13.79 -10.76 1.21
CA THR A 44 13.08 -9.48 1.12
C THR A 44 12.15 -9.27 2.32
N LYS A 45 12.18 -8.07 2.90
CA LYS A 45 11.27 -7.67 3.99
C LYS A 45 10.03 -6.97 3.43
N LEU A 46 8.86 -7.35 3.93
CA LEU A 46 7.59 -6.71 3.59
C LEU A 46 7.29 -5.56 4.56
N VAL A 47 7.00 -4.38 3.99
CA VAL A 47 6.39 -3.24 4.69
C VAL A 47 5.02 -3.01 4.06
N LEU A 48 3.96 -3.34 4.79
CA LEU A 48 2.60 -3.14 4.32
C LEU A 48 2.15 -1.70 4.64
N ALA A 49 1.98 -0.87 3.61
CA ALA A 49 1.51 0.49 3.71
C ALA A 49 -0.02 0.51 3.58
N ILE A 50 -0.72 0.29 4.70
CA ILE A 50 -2.19 0.33 4.74
C ILE A 50 -2.64 1.79 4.62
N VAL A 51 -3.26 2.15 3.48
CA VAL A 51 -3.76 3.51 3.24
C VAL A 51 -5.14 3.67 3.86
N PRO A 52 -5.33 4.60 4.81
CA PRO A 52 -6.64 4.83 5.41
C PRO A 52 -7.64 5.40 4.40
N ALA A 53 -8.90 5.02 4.56
CA ALA A 53 -10.02 5.47 3.74
C ALA A 53 -10.18 6.99 3.83
N LYS A 54 -10.59 7.59 2.72
CA LYS A 54 -10.88 9.03 2.67
C LYS A 54 -12.03 9.39 3.60
N THR A 55 -13.04 8.53 3.74
CA THR A 55 -14.13 8.68 4.73
C THR A 55 -13.62 8.72 6.18
N ARG A 56 -12.56 7.98 6.50
CA ARG A 56 -11.93 7.97 7.83
C ARG A 56 -11.12 9.22 8.09
N LEU A 57 -10.45 9.76 7.07
CA LEU A 57 -9.66 10.98 7.16
C LEU A 57 -10.51 12.25 7.13
N TYR A 58 -11.61 12.26 6.38
CA TYR A 58 -12.51 13.40 6.21
C TYR A 58 -13.96 13.09 6.60
N PRO A 59 -14.24 12.64 7.84
CA PRO A 59 -15.60 12.38 8.28
C PRO A 59 -16.46 13.66 8.33
N GLU A 60 -15.84 14.83 8.49
CA GLU A 60 -16.53 16.12 8.57
C GLU A 60 -17.27 16.50 7.27
N HIS A 61 -16.84 15.97 6.12
CA HIS A 61 -17.46 16.23 4.82
C HIS A 61 -18.38 15.09 4.36
N ILE A 62 -18.59 14.05 5.18
CA ILE A 62 -19.58 13.02 4.88
C ILE A 62 -20.99 13.64 4.93
N GLY A 63 -21.78 13.34 3.90
CA GLY A 63 -23.18 13.75 3.79
C GLY A 63 -24.12 12.91 4.68
N ASP A 64 -25.33 12.71 4.16
CA ASP A 64 -26.38 11.97 4.84
C ASP A 64 -26.16 10.46 4.77
N THR A 65 -25.58 9.97 3.67
CA THR A 65 -25.18 8.57 3.52
C THR A 65 -24.02 8.27 4.47
N LYS A 66 -24.17 7.23 5.30
CA LYS A 66 -23.11 6.77 6.23
C LYS A 66 -22.49 5.47 5.73
N PRO A 67 -21.18 5.25 5.95
CA PRO A 67 -20.57 3.95 5.67
C PRO A 67 -21.26 2.82 6.43
N ALA A 68 -21.36 1.65 5.80
CA ALA A 68 -21.82 0.43 6.44
C ALA A 68 -20.91 0.05 7.63
N SER A 69 -21.45 -0.75 8.57
CA SER A 69 -20.75 -1.13 9.81
C SER A 69 -19.39 -1.80 9.56
N LEU A 70 -19.24 -2.49 8.44
CA LEU A 70 -17.99 -3.10 7.98
C LEU A 70 -16.82 -2.12 7.98
N HIS A 71 -17.06 -0.86 7.58
CA HIS A 71 -16.01 0.14 7.39
C HIS A 71 -15.60 0.87 8.68
N VAL A 72 -16.37 0.73 9.77
CA VAL A 72 -16.19 1.53 11.00
C VAL A 72 -14.80 1.30 11.61
N ASP A 73 -14.43 0.04 11.82
CA ASP A 73 -13.17 -0.35 12.47
C ASP A 73 -12.19 -1.06 11.53
N LEU A 74 -12.49 -1.08 10.22
CA LEU A 74 -11.73 -1.85 9.21
C LEU A 74 -10.22 -1.58 9.27
N TYR A 75 -9.80 -0.31 9.30
CA TYR A 75 -8.37 0.05 9.40
C TYR A 75 -7.70 -0.53 10.64
N GLN A 76 -8.31 -0.36 11.81
CA GLN A 76 -7.79 -0.87 13.08
C GLN A 76 -7.73 -2.39 13.08
N GLN A 77 -8.80 -3.05 12.65
CA GLN A 77 -8.86 -4.51 12.56
C GLN A 77 -7.82 -5.06 11.58
N PHE A 78 -7.62 -4.40 10.44
CA PHE A 78 -6.61 -4.79 9.47
C PHE A 78 -5.21 -4.74 10.09
N HIS A 79 -4.86 -3.62 10.75
CA HIS A 79 -3.59 -3.46 11.47
C HIS A 79 -3.40 -4.53 12.55
N GLU A 80 -4.43 -4.83 13.35
CA GLU A 80 -4.37 -5.87 14.37
C GLU A 80 -4.14 -7.27 13.78
N GLN A 81 -4.82 -7.59 12.67
CA GLN A 81 -4.71 -8.89 12.02
C GLN A 81 -3.32 -9.10 11.39
N VAL A 82 -2.78 -8.10 10.70
CA VAL A 82 -1.44 -8.19 10.09
C VAL A 82 -0.34 -8.19 11.16
N ALA A 83 -0.52 -7.46 12.26
CA ALA A 83 0.39 -7.52 13.41
C ALA A 83 0.41 -8.91 14.06
N LYS A 84 -0.75 -9.56 14.26
CA LYS A 84 -0.85 -10.96 14.73
C LYS A 84 -0.19 -11.95 13.76
N ALA A 85 -0.11 -11.59 12.49
CA ALA A 85 0.59 -12.35 11.46
C ALA A 85 2.09 -12.02 11.34
N GLY A 86 2.63 -11.15 12.21
CA GLY A 86 4.03 -10.74 12.19
C GLY A 86 4.40 -9.85 11.00
N ILE A 87 3.41 -9.30 10.29
CA ILE A 87 3.64 -8.39 9.16
C ILE A 87 3.83 -6.98 9.71
N PHE A 88 4.86 -6.30 9.22
CA PHE A 88 5.13 -4.93 9.60
C PHE A 88 4.27 -3.96 8.79
N ALA A 89 3.35 -3.26 9.48
CA ALA A 89 2.50 -2.24 8.89
C ALA A 89 2.57 -0.94 9.74
N PRO A 90 3.34 0.08 9.32
CA PRO A 90 3.36 1.37 10.01
C PRO A 90 2.01 2.08 9.95
N ASP A 91 1.61 2.76 11.03
CA ASP A 91 0.38 3.56 11.04
C ASP A 91 0.54 4.81 10.16
N LEU A 92 -0.32 4.94 9.15
CA LEU A 92 -0.41 6.11 8.28
C LEU A 92 -1.55 7.06 8.66
N LEU A 93 -2.53 6.61 9.46
CA LEU A 93 -3.71 7.39 9.81
C LEU A 93 -3.35 8.59 10.69
N ALA A 94 -2.63 8.39 11.80
CA ALA A 94 -2.28 9.48 12.70
C ALA A 94 -1.47 10.61 12.02
N PRO A 95 -0.38 10.34 11.27
CA PRO A 95 0.36 11.42 10.61
C PRO A 95 -0.46 12.12 9.52
N LEU A 96 -1.27 11.40 8.75
CA LEU A 96 -2.17 12.02 7.76
C LEU A 96 -3.24 12.89 8.42
N GLN A 97 -3.82 12.45 9.53
CA GLN A 97 -4.78 13.25 10.31
C GLN A 97 -4.14 14.54 10.82
N ALA A 98 -2.91 14.47 11.35
CA ALA A 98 -2.19 15.65 11.81
C ALA A 98 -1.89 16.63 10.66
N ALA A 99 -1.49 16.10 9.49
CA ALA A 99 -1.15 16.90 8.32
C ALA A 99 -2.36 17.66 7.71
N LYS A 100 -3.60 17.29 8.03
CA LYS A 100 -4.80 18.05 7.63
C LYS A 100 -4.76 19.53 8.05
N GLN A 101 -4.01 19.86 9.11
CA GLN A 101 -3.84 21.24 9.57
C GLN A 101 -2.99 22.09 8.62
N GLN A 102 -2.20 21.45 7.75
CA GLN A 102 -1.29 22.10 6.79
C GLN A 102 -1.90 22.19 5.39
N GLY A 103 -2.89 21.35 5.10
CA GLY A 103 -3.59 21.33 3.83
C GLY A 103 -4.36 20.04 3.61
N GLN A 104 -4.98 19.91 2.44
CA GLN A 104 -5.64 18.67 2.06
C GLN A 104 -4.62 17.54 1.88
N VAL A 105 -4.82 16.43 2.59
CA VAL A 105 -4.06 15.17 2.41
C VAL A 105 -4.73 14.23 1.41
N PHE A 106 -6.03 14.40 1.15
CA PHE A 106 -6.75 13.79 0.02
C PHE A 106 -7.44 14.86 -0.82
N LEU A 107 -7.52 14.60 -2.12
CA LEU A 107 -8.26 15.43 -3.05
C LEU A 107 -9.76 15.38 -2.74
N ARG A 108 -10.49 16.47 -3.00
CA ARG A 108 -11.91 16.59 -2.66
C ARG A 108 -12.79 15.79 -3.60
N THR A 109 -12.50 15.80 -4.90
CA THR A 109 -13.29 15.19 -5.98
C THR A 109 -12.66 13.93 -6.56
N ASP A 110 -11.62 13.41 -5.92
CA ASP A 110 -10.86 12.24 -6.36
C ASP A 110 -10.69 11.25 -5.19
N THR A 111 -10.45 9.96 -5.48
CA THR A 111 -10.20 8.94 -4.45
C THR A 111 -8.84 9.09 -3.78
N HIS A 112 -7.86 9.69 -4.44
CA HIS A 112 -6.46 9.64 -4.05
C HIS A 112 -6.04 10.70 -3.03
N TRP A 113 -4.89 10.45 -2.41
CA TRP A 113 -4.18 11.46 -1.64
C TRP A 113 -3.75 12.65 -2.51
N THR A 114 -3.43 13.77 -1.90
CA THR A 114 -2.69 14.84 -2.57
C THR A 114 -1.20 14.50 -2.58
N PRO A 115 -0.36 15.19 -3.38
CA PRO A 115 1.09 15.04 -3.31
C PRO A 115 1.70 15.34 -1.93
N MET A 116 1.01 16.17 -1.12
CA MET A 116 1.40 16.40 0.28
C MET A 116 1.02 15.22 1.17
N GLY A 117 -0.18 14.64 1.00
CA GLY A 117 -0.57 13.42 1.71
C GLY A 117 0.36 12.23 1.40
N ALA A 118 0.69 12.03 0.13
CA ALA A 118 1.65 11.03 -0.31
C ALA A 118 3.05 11.24 0.33
N GLU A 119 3.50 12.49 0.41
CA GLU A 119 4.76 12.85 1.07
C GLU A 119 4.75 12.52 2.57
N VAL A 120 3.68 12.83 3.28
CA VAL A 120 3.52 12.49 4.70
C VAL A 120 3.58 10.98 4.92
N ALA A 121 2.90 10.21 4.06
CA ALA A 121 2.95 8.74 4.11
C ALA A 121 4.38 8.22 3.85
N ALA A 122 5.07 8.76 2.84
CA ALA A 122 6.44 8.37 2.51
C ALA A 122 7.43 8.67 3.65
N GLN A 123 7.31 9.83 4.30
CA GLN A 123 8.13 10.20 5.45
C GLN A 123 7.89 9.25 6.64
N GLN A 124 6.63 8.92 6.93
CA GLN A 124 6.28 7.97 7.98
C GLN A 124 6.83 6.57 7.70
N LEU A 125 6.70 6.09 6.46
CA LEU A 125 7.24 4.79 6.05
C LEU A 125 8.77 4.76 6.16
N SER A 126 9.46 5.81 5.70
CA SER A 126 10.91 5.92 5.83
C SER A 126 11.37 5.87 7.29
N ALA A 127 10.74 6.67 8.16
CA ALA A 127 11.06 6.67 9.58
C ALA A 127 10.85 5.28 10.23
N ALA A 128 9.79 4.58 9.84
CA ALA A 128 9.48 3.25 10.35
C ALA A 128 10.44 2.18 9.81
N ILE A 129 10.82 2.25 8.53
CA ILE A 129 11.81 1.38 7.88
C ILE A 129 13.18 1.55 8.54
N ALA A 130 13.65 2.80 8.71
CA ALA A 130 14.93 3.08 9.35
C ALA A 130 15.06 2.48 10.77
N GLN A 131 13.94 2.32 11.49
CA GLN A 131 13.94 1.76 12.85
C GLN A 131 13.91 0.23 12.88
N LYS A 132 13.19 -0.43 11.95
CA LYS A 132 12.96 -1.89 12.00
C LYS A 132 13.69 -2.70 10.95
N THR A 133 13.99 -2.09 9.81
CA THR A 133 14.60 -2.73 8.65
C THR A 133 15.47 -1.70 7.93
N PRO A 134 16.58 -1.27 8.54
CA PRO A 134 17.45 -0.29 7.92
C PRO A 134 17.97 -0.83 6.58
N LEU A 135 17.93 0.02 5.56
CA LEU A 135 18.47 -0.32 4.24
C LEU A 135 20.00 -0.35 4.30
N GLU A 136 20.59 -1.36 3.71
CA GLU A 136 22.03 -1.47 3.46
C GLU A 136 22.38 -0.71 2.18
N GLY A 137 23.59 -0.14 2.13
CA GLY A 137 24.08 0.65 0.99
C GLY A 137 24.32 2.11 1.33
N GLU A 138 24.95 2.83 0.39
CA GLU A 138 25.24 4.25 0.55
C GLU A 138 24.00 5.11 0.28
N PRO A 139 23.60 6.02 1.19
CA PRO A 139 22.42 6.84 1.01
C PRO A 139 22.53 7.82 -0.16
N GLU A 140 21.64 7.70 -1.13
CA GLU A 140 21.52 8.60 -2.27
C GLU A 140 20.81 9.91 -1.90
N GLN A 141 20.99 10.94 -2.72
CA GLN A 141 20.30 12.21 -2.54
C GLN A 141 19.32 12.46 -3.68
N PHE A 142 18.07 12.74 -3.31
CA PHE A 142 17.00 13.11 -4.22
C PHE A 142 16.41 14.45 -3.78
N VAL A 143 15.96 15.26 -4.74
CA VAL A 143 15.35 16.57 -4.48
C VAL A 143 14.00 16.66 -5.19
N THR A 144 12.98 16.97 -4.41
CA THR A 144 11.62 17.19 -4.88
C THR A 144 11.39 18.66 -5.18
N GLN A 145 10.89 18.95 -6.37
CA GLN A 145 10.55 20.28 -6.82
C GLN A 145 9.06 20.40 -7.10
N ALA A 146 8.43 21.49 -6.64
CA ALA A 146 7.09 21.85 -7.09
C ALA A 146 7.16 22.39 -8.54
N LYS A 147 6.34 21.83 -9.43
CA LYS A 147 6.29 22.19 -10.86
C LYS A 147 5.17 23.17 -11.22
N GLY A 148 4.27 23.46 -10.27
CA GLY A 148 3.14 24.38 -10.45
C GLY A 148 1.84 23.79 -9.91
N THR A 149 0.81 24.63 -9.80
CA THR A 149 -0.54 24.24 -9.40
C THR A 149 -1.49 24.41 -10.57
N GLU A 150 -2.28 23.37 -10.87
CA GLU A 150 -3.27 23.40 -11.94
C GLU A 150 -4.62 22.85 -11.46
N ALA A 151 -5.69 23.22 -12.17
CA ALA A 151 -7.00 22.62 -11.95
C ALA A 151 -6.99 21.15 -12.38
N TYR A 152 -7.46 20.27 -11.51
CA TYR A 152 -7.45 18.83 -11.70
C TYR A 152 -8.87 18.26 -11.57
N LYS A 153 -9.31 17.53 -12.61
CA LYS A 153 -10.60 16.85 -12.62
C LYS A 153 -10.43 15.48 -11.96
N GLY A 154 -10.97 15.32 -10.75
CA GLY A 154 -10.86 14.07 -10.00
C GLY A 154 -11.63 12.90 -10.62
N ASP A 155 -11.15 11.69 -10.38
CA ASP A 155 -11.70 10.43 -10.90
C ASP A 155 -13.20 10.24 -10.56
N LEU A 156 -13.62 10.60 -9.34
CA LEU A 156 -15.00 10.45 -8.86
C LEU A 156 -15.99 11.31 -9.65
N THR A 157 -15.53 12.39 -10.29
CA THR A 157 -16.40 13.23 -11.13
C THR A 157 -16.88 12.50 -12.38
N THR A 158 -16.15 11.48 -12.85
CA THR A 158 -16.51 10.67 -14.03
C THR A 158 -17.75 9.81 -13.77
N PHE A 159 -18.08 9.54 -12.50
CA PHE A 159 -19.25 8.78 -12.10
C PHE A 159 -20.50 9.65 -11.88
N LEU A 160 -20.42 10.98 -12.08
CA LEU A 160 -21.59 11.87 -12.05
C LEU A 160 -22.31 11.85 -13.40
N PRO A 161 -23.60 11.45 -13.48
CA PRO A 161 -24.37 11.46 -14.72
C PRO A 161 -24.86 12.88 -15.08
N LEU A 162 -23.93 13.84 -15.12
CA LEU A 162 -24.23 15.27 -15.33
C LEU A 162 -23.75 15.77 -16.70
N ASP A 163 -22.73 15.16 -17.29
CA ASP A 163 -22.26 15.57 -18.62
C ASP A 163 -23.16 14.98 -19.75
N PRO A 164 -23.41 15.74 -20.84
CA PRO A 164 -23.05 17.14 -21.05
C PRO A 164 -24.11 18.15 -20.53
N LEU A 165 -25.32 17.69 -20.20
CA LEU A 165 -26.51 18.54 -20.05
C LEU A 165 -26.52 19.40 -18.77
N PHE A 166 -25.79 18.99 -17.73
CA PHE A 166 -25.76 19.58 -16.40
C PHE A 166 -24.33 19.79 -15.88
N SER A 167 -23.37 20.03 -16.78
CA SER A 167 -21.96 20.25 -16.45
C SER A 167 -21.74 21.40 -15.45
N ASN A 168 -22.65 22.38 -15.39
CA ASN A 168 -22.64 23.47 -14.41
C ASN A 168 -22.92 23.02 -12.95
N LEU A 169 -23.41 21.79 -12.75
CA LEU A 169 -23.64 21.20 -11.43
C LEU A 169 -22.46 20.34 -10.96
N LEU A 170 -21.44 20.12 -11.81
CA LEU A 170 -20.23 19.41 -11.39
C LEU A 170 -19.53 20.18 -10.25
N PRO A 171 -18.91 19.46 -9.30
CA PRO A 171 -18.10 20.10 -8.29
C PRO A 171 -16.95 20.87 -8.94
N LYS A 172 -16.49 21.94 -8.29
CA LYS A 172 -15.28 22.64 -8.76
C LYS A 172 -14.12 21.62 -8.84
N PRO A 173 -13.27 21.68 -9.87
CA PRO A 173 -12.04 20.90 -9.92
C PRO A 173 -11.20 21.12 -8.66
N ASP A 174 -10.40 20.12 -8.29
CA ASP A 174 -9.37 20.28 -7.28
C ASP A 174 -8.22 21.14 -7.80
N GLU A 175 -7.38 21.64 -6.90
CA GLU A 175 -6.08 22.23 -7.24
C GLU A 175 -4.97 21.23 -6.95
N LEU A 176 -4.25 20.81 -7.98
CA LEU A 176 -3.16 19.85 -7.86
C LEU A 176 -1.82 20.56 -8.03
N GLN A 177 -1.03 20.61 -6.95
CA GLN A 177 0.37 21.03 -7.01
C GLN A 177 1.23 19.85 -7.50
N LYS A 178 1.59 19.84 -8.79
CA LYS A 178 2.48 18.82 -9.34
C LYS A 178 3.86 18.91 -8.71
N ARG A 179 4.45 17.76 -8.41
CA ARG A 179 5.80 17.61 -7.88
C ARG A 179 6.56 16.59 -8.72
N SER A 180 7.87 16.81 -8.90
CA SER A 180 8.77 15.77 -9.40
C SER A 180 9.95 15.63 -8.47
N THR A 181 10.51 14.43 -8.40
CA THR A 181 11.71 14.14 -7.63
C THR A 181 12.78 13.60 -8.55
N ASP A 182 13.94 14.24 -8.51
CA ASP A 182 15.08 13.93 -9.36
C ASP A 182 16.31 13.67 -8.48
N PRO A 183 17.22 12.74 -8.84
CA PRO A 183 18.48 12.55 -8.13
C PRO A 183 19.35 13.81 -8.22
N VAL A 184 20.14 14.09 -7.19
CA VAL A 184 21.10 15.20 -7.21
C VAL A 184 22.32 14.80 -8.04
N GLU A 185 22.51 15.45 -9.18
CA GLU A 185 23.70 15.26 -10.01
C GLU A 185 24.98 15.58 -9.21
N GLY A 186 25.91 14.62 -9.15
CA GLY A 186 27.20 14.75 -8.45
C GLY A 186 27.31 14.08 -7.07
N ALA A 187 26.24 13.40 -6.59
CA ALA A 187 26.30 12.65 -5.32
C ALA A 187 26.98 11.27 -5.44
N ALA A 188 27.17 10.74 -6.65
CA ALA A 188 27.99 9.56 -6.91
C ALA A 188 28.61 9.65 -8.31
N ALA A 189 29.93 9.86 -8.38
CA ALA A 189 30.74 9.51 -9.54
C ALA A 189 32.24 9.59 -9.19
N GLY A 190 32.72 8.64 -8.39
CA GLY A 190 34.00 8.02 -8.74
C GLY A 190 33.72 6.98 -9.82
N ASP A 191 34.67 6.76 -10.74
CA ASP A 191 34.55 5.81 -11.88
C ASP A 191 34.10 4.39 -11.48
N ASP A 192 34.19 4.03 -10.19
CA ASP A 192 33.77 2.73 -9.64
C ASP A 192 32.24 2.60 -9.41
N ALA A 193 31.48 3.71 -9.39
CA ALA A 193 30.03 3.70 -9.15
C ALA A 193 29.19 3.24 -10.36
N LEU A 194 29.79 3.20 -11.56
CA LEU A 194 29.15 2.69 -12.78
C LEU A 194 29.27 1.16 -12.91
N PHE A 195 30.04 0.51 -12.03
CA PHE A 195 30.29 -0.94 -12.03
C PHE A 195 29.93 -1.63 -10.71
N ALA A 196 29.40 -0.90 -9.73
CA ALA A 196 28.75 -1.52 -8.58
C ALA A 196 27.47 -2.21 -9.09
N ASP A 197 27.34 -3.51 -8.86
CA ASP A 197 26.06 -4.21 -9.02
C ASP A 197 25.00 -3.37 -8.30
N SER A 198 24.14 -2.70 -9.06
CA SER A 198 23.14 -1.80 -8.51
C SER A 198 22.02 -2.65 -7.92
N ASP A 199 22.25 -3.18 -6.73
CA ASP A 199 21.24 -3.89 -5.96
C ASP A 199 20.09 -2.92 -5.72
N ILE A 200 18.92 -3.20 -6.32
CA ILE A 200 17.71 -2.40 -6.14
C ILE A 200 17.30 -2.53 -4.67
N PRO A 201 17.41 -1.50 -3.84
CA PRO A 201 17.21 -1.66 -2.40
C PRO A 201 15.71 -1.75 -2.05
N VAL A 202 14.85 -1.08 -2.81
CA VAL A 202 13.42 -0.95 -2.50
C VAL A 202 12.54 -1.15 -3.74
N GLY A 203 11.60 -2.08 -3.64
CA GLY A 203 10.48 -2.21 -4.58
C GLY A 203 9.20 -1.59 -4.00
N LEU A 204 8.45 -0.85 -4.82
CA LEU A 204 7.11 -0.38 -4.50
C LEU A 204 6.09 -1.15 -5.34
N VAL A 205 5.13 -1.78 -4.69
CA VAL A 205 3.99 -2.43 -5.35
C VAL A 205 2.71 -1.86 -4.77
N GLY A 206 1.69 -1.65 -5.59
CA GLY A 206 0.42 -1.13 -5.11
C GLY A 206 -0.53 -0.79 -6.25
N THR A 207 -1.35 0.21 -5.99
CA THR A 207 -2.44 0.64 -6.86
C THR A 207 -2.09 1.94 -7.59
N SER A 208 -3.10 2.61 -8.14
CA SER A 208 -3.05 3.97 -8.67
C SER A 208 -2.53 5.03 -7.68
N TYR A 209 -2.61 4.80 -6.36
CA TYR A 209 -1.96 5.66 -5.36
C TYR A 209 -0.43 5.69 -5.53
N SER A 210 0.14 4.58 -6.01
CA SER A 210 1.57 4.41 -6.27
C SER A 210 1.94 4.52 -7.75
N ALA A 211 1.06 4.08 -8.66
CA ALA A 211 1.32 4.05 -10.11
C ALA A 211 1.20 5.43 -10.78
N ASN A 212 0.29 6.28 -10.29
CA ASN A 212 0.00 7.56 -10.93
C ASN A 212 1.03 8.65 -10.53
N PRO A 213 1.75 9.25 -11.50
CA PRO A 213 2.81 10.21 -11.22
C PRO A 213 2.28 11.53 -10.63
N ASN A 214 0.98 11.84 -10.75
CA ASN A 214 0.39 13.05 -10.19
C ASN A 214 0.59 13.15 -8.67
N TRP A 215 0.66 12.02 -7.97
CA TRP A 215 0.84 11.97 -6.52
C TRP A 215 2.29 12.07 -6.08
N ASN A 216 3.23 11.81 -6.99
CA ASN A 216 4.67 11.74 -6.72
C ASN A 216 5.05 10.86 -5.50
N PHE A 217 4.28 9.79 -5.22
CA PHE A 217 4.54 8.93 -4.06
C PHE A 217 5.90 8.23 -4.14
N VAL A 218 6.25 7.70 -5.32
CA VAL A 218 7.58 7.12 -5.60
C VAL A 218 8.68 8.15 -5.33
N GLY A 219 8.55 9.37 -5.85
CA GLY A 219 9.54 10.42 -5.64
C GLY A 219 9.69 10.81 -4.17
N ALA A 220 8.55 10.94 -3.46
CA ALA A 220 8.56 11.18 -2.03
C ALA A 220 9.25 10.06 -1.23
N LEU A 221 9.05 8.80 -1.62
CA LEU A 221 9.76 7.66 -1.04
C LEU A 221 11.26 7.73 -1.32
N LYS A 222 11.69 7.99 -2.57
CA LYS A 222 13.11 8.13 -2.92
C LYS A 222 13.80 9.19 -2.06
N GLN A 223 13.16 10.35 -1.92
CA GLN A 223 13.68 11.43 -1.09
C GLN A 223 13.71 11.07 0.40
N ALA A 224 12.64 10.49 0.93
CA ALA A 224 12.55 10.16 2.35
C ALA A 224 13.48 9.01 2.76
N LEU A 225 13.60 7.98 1.92
CA LEU A 225 14.43 6.80 2.15
C LEU A 225 15.90 7.05 1.84
N ARG A 226 16.21 8.08 1.05
CA ARG A 226 17.56 8.34 0.52
C ARG A 226 18.09 7.13 -0.25
N SER A 227 17.23 6.56 -1.08
CA SER A 227 17.46 5.28 -1.74
C SER A 227 16.61 5.21 -3.00
N ASP A 228 17.11 4.58 -4.05
CA ASP A 228 16.29 4.38 -5.25
C ASP A 228 15.10 3.44 -4.97
N VAL A 229 13.98 3.71 -5.65
CA VAL A 229 12.73 2.97 -5.49
C VAL A 229 12.21 2.61 -6.86
N VAL A 230 12.11 1.30 -7.14
CA VAL A 230 11.55 0.79 -8.39
C VAL A 230 10.06 0.57 -8.22
N ASN A 231 9.26 1.18 -9.08
CA ASN A 231 7.81 1.12 -9.03
C ASN A 231 7.25 0.00 -9.91
N TYR A 232 6.58 -0.95 -9.28
CA TYR A 232 5.88 -2.08 -9.88
C TYR A 232 4.35 -1.98 -9.64
N ALA A 233 3.85 -0.83 -9.19
CA ALA A 233 2.41 -0.61 -9.02
C ALA A 233 1.69 -0.53 -10.38
N GLU A 234 0.44 -0.99 -10.40
CA GLU A 234 -0.43 -0.90 -11.58
C GLU A 234 -1.73 -0.15 -11.23
N ASP A 235 -2.25 0.60 -12.20
CA ASP A 235 -3.55 1.28 -12.08
C ASP A 235 -4.70 0.32 -12.48
N GLY A 236 -5.83 0.39 -11.76
CA GLY A 236 -7.06 -0.31 -12.13
C GLY A 236 -7.17 -1.80 -11.77
N HIS A 237 -6.19 -2.38 -11.08
CA HIS A 237 -6.16 -3.83 -10.75
C HIS A 237 -6.26 -4.17 -9.25
N GLY A 238 -6.44 -3.17 -8.39
CA GLY A 238 -6.38 -3.35 -6.93
C GLY A 238 -4.96 -3.69 -6.43
N PRO A 239 -4.76 -3.88 -5.12
CA PRO A 239 -3.41 -4.06 -4.55
C PRO A 239 -2.87 -5.50 -4.66
N ILE A 240 -3.74 -6.51 -4.85
CA ILE A 240 -3.35 -7.93 -4.83
C ILE A 240 -2.75 -8.37 -6.17
N LEU A 241 -3.43 -8.11 -7.29
CA LEU A 241 -2.98 -8.58 -8.60
C LEU A 241 -1.55 -8.10 -8.95
N PRO A 242 -1.21 -6.81 -8.79
CA PRO A 242 0.15 -6.32 -9.05
C PRO A 242 1.21 -7.02 -8.19
N MET A 243 0.89 -7.34 -6.93
CA MET A 243 1.79 -8.10 -6.05
C MET A 243 1.99 -9.53 -6.51
N LEU A 244 0.92 -10.22 -6.89
CA LEU A 244 1.02 -11.58 -7.39
C LEU A 244 1.79 -11.65 -8.71
N LYS A 245 1.58 -10.69 -9.62
CA LYS A 245 2.39 -10.54 -10.84
C LYS A 245 3.85 -10.27 -10.50
N TYR A 246 4.12 -9.35 -9.58
CA TYR A 246 5.48 -9.00 -9.15
C TYR A 246 6.26 -10.22 -8.64
N LEU A 247 5.64 -11.08 -7.81
CA LEU A 247 6.26 -12.32 -7.32
C LEU A 247 6.64 -13.31 -8.43
N GLN A 248 6.08 -13.17 -9.64
CA GLN A 248 6.38 -14.01 -10.79
C GLN A 248 7.41 -13.39 -11.75
N THR A 249 7.80 -12.13 -11.55
CA THR A 249 8.77 -11.44 -12.42
C THR A 249 10.18 -12.00 -12.28
N ASP A 250 10.97 -11.88 -13.35
CA ASP A 250 12.40 -12.20 -13.32
C ASP A 250 13.17 -11.23 -12.42
N ALA A 251 12.71 -9.97 -12.30
CA ALA A 251 13.29 -8.98 -11.40
C ALA A 251 13.26 -9.47 -9.94
N PHE A 252 12.11 -9.95 -9.45
CA PHE A 252 12.03 -10.50 -8.10
C PHE A 252 12.81 -11.81 -7.94
N LYS A 253 12.78 -12.69 -8.94
CA LYS A 253 13.44 -14.01 -8.87
C LYS A 253 14.97 -13.93 -8.88
N ASN A 254 15.53 -12.97 -9.63
CA ASN A 254 16.98 -12.90 -9.87
C ASN A 254 17.66 -11.78 -9.08
N THR A 255 16.91 -10.71 -8.76
CA THR A 255 17.42 -9.50 -8.08
C THR A 255 16.38 -8.99 -7.06
N PRO A 256 16.07 -9.80 -6.02
CA PRO A 256 15.08 -9.41 -5.02
C PRO A 256 15.57 -8.18 -4.24
N PRO A 257 14.69 -7.17 -4.00
CA PRO A 257 15.09 -6.02 -3.21
C PRO A 257 15.20 -6.35 -1.73
N GLN A 258 15.87 -5.50 -0.96
CA GLN A 258 15.95 -5.63 0.49
C GLN A 258 14.58 -5.43 1.14
N VAL A 259 13.81 -4.45 0.64
CA VAL A 259 12.47 -4.11 1.13
C VAL A 259 11.48 -4.03 -0.02
N VAL A 260 10.29 -4.58 0.18
CA VAL A 260 9.11 -4.29 -0.63
C VAL A 260 8.11 -3.50 0.20
N ILE A 261 7.79 -2.29 -0.27
CA ILE A 261 6.66 -1.50 0.23
C ILE A 261 5.45 -1.93 -0.58
N TRP A 262 4.45 -2.47 0.10
CA TRP A 262 3.18 -2.84 -0.50
C TRP A 262 2.08 -1.87 -0.08
N GLU A 263 1.74 -0.95 -0.96
CA GLU A 263 0.66 0.02 -0.78
C GLU A 263 -0.70 -0.66 -0.98
N PHE A 264 -1.55 -0.57 0.04
CA PHE A 264 -2.80 -1.30 0.12
C PHE A 264 -3.90 -0.43 0.77
N PRO A 265 -4.84 0.14 0.01
CA PRO A 265 -5.94 0.90 0.61
C PRO A 265 -6.89 -0.01 1.40
N GLU A 266 -7.29 0.42 2.61
CA GLU A 266 -8.04 -0.45 3.55
C GLU A 266 -9.31 -1.05 2.93
N ARG A 267 -9.98 -0.30 2.04
CA ARG A 267 -11.22 -0.72 1.36
C ARG A 267 -11.07 -1.97 0.49
N TYR A 268 -9.87 -2.33 0.08
CA TYR A 268 -9.63 -3.55 -0.71
C TYR A 268 -9.56 -4.83 0.12
N LEU A 269 -9.44 -4.74 1.45
CA LEU A 269 -9.37 -5.93 2.30
C LEU A 269 -10.63 -6.80 2.19
N PRO A 270 -11.85 -6.25 2.28
CA PRO A 270 -13.08 -7.03 2.08
C PRO A 270 -13.49 -7.21 0.61
N ALA A 271 -12.74 -6.64 -0.34
CA ALA A 271 -13.09 -6.70 -1.76
C ALA A 271 -12.80 -8.08 -2.37
N HIS A 272 -13.63 -8.47 -3.35
CA HIS A 272 -13.37 -9.65 -4.16
C HIS A 272 -12.24 -9.37 -5.16
N ASN A 273 -11.33 -10.33 -5.34
CA ASN A 273 -10.27 -10.27 -6.33
C ASN A 273 -10.44 -11.41 -7.33
N ASP A 274 -10.46 -11.10 -8.63
CA ASP A 274 -10.42 -12.11 -9.69
C ASP A 274 -8.98 -12.60 -9.88
N LEU A 275 -8.72 -13.84 -9.46
CA LEU A 275 -7.41 -14.47 -9.54
C LEU A 275 -7.31 -15.48 -10.70
N GLY A 276 -8.25 -15.43 -11.65
CA GLY A 276 -8.35 -16.38 -12.76
C GLY A 276 -7.13 -16.39 -13.70
N GLU A 277 -6.30 -15.34 -13.69
CA GLU A 277 -5.04 -15.28 -14.46
C GLU A 277 -3.88 -16.08 -13.83
N PHE A 278 -4.00 -16.49 -12.56
CA PHE A 278 -2.97 -17.23 -11.84
C PHE A 278 -3.27 -18.73 -11.75
N ASP A 279 -2.22 -19.56 -11.66
CA ASP A 279 -2.39 -20.99 -11.41
C ASP A 279 -3.08 -21.20 -10.05
N PRO A 280 -4.28 -21.83 -10.01
CA PRO A 280 -5.00 -22.08 -8.76
C PRO A 280 -4.21 -22.88 -7.73
N LYS A 281 -3.29 -23.75 -8.17
CA LYS A 281 -2.42 -24.51 -7.27
C LYS A 281 -1.41 -23.60 -6.58
N TRP A 282 -0.80 -22.69 -7.34
CA TRP A 282 0.14 -21.72 -6.79
C TRP A 282 -0.55 -20.78 -5.79
N ILE A 283 -1.76 -20.30 -6.09
CA ILE A 283 -2.56 -19.50 -5.14
C ILE A 283 -2.87 -20.30 -3.87
N ALA A 284 -3.27 -21.57 -4.01
CA ALA A 284 -3.54 -22.43 -2.86
C ALA A 284 -2.28 -22.71 -2.02
N GLU A 285 -1.11 -22.83 -2.64
CA GLU A 285 0.18 -22.96 -1.94
C GLU A 285 0.58 -21.68 -1.23
N LEU A 286 0.37 -20.53 -1.88
CA LEU A 286 0.65 -19.22 -1.31
C LEU A 286 -0.15 -19.01 -0.02
N LYS A 287 -1.44 -19.35 -0.01
CA LYS A 287 -2.31 -19.22 1.19
C LYS A 287 -1.96 -20.22 2.32
N LYS A 288 -1.20 -21.28 2.05
CA LYS A 288 -0.90 -22.37 3.01
C LYS A 288 0.39 -22.21 3.81
N SER A 289 1.22 -21.22 3.49
CA SER A 289 2.61 -21.12 3.95
C SER A 289 2.81 -21.09 5.48
N ARG A 290 1.75 -20.89 6.28
CA ARG A 290 1.78 -20.97 7.75
C ARG A 290 1.46 -22.36 8.35
N ASP A 291 0.54 -23.12 7.77
CA ASP A 291 0.06 -24.39 8.35
C ASP A 291 1.14 -25.48 8.41
N THR A 292 2.18 -25.38 7.58
CA THR A 292 3.24 -26.38 7.54
C THR A 292 4.28 -26.21 8.66
N GLN A 293 4.46 -24.99 9.20
CA GLN A 293 5.42 -24.75 10.28
C GLN A 293 4.86 -25.10 11.67
N GLU A 294 3.57 -24.83 11.93
CA GLU A 294 2.93 -25.25 13.19
C GLU A 294 2.80 -26.78 13.28
N ASN A 295 2.47 -27.47 12.19
CA ASN A 295 2.36 -28.94 12.19
C ASN A 295 3.71 -29.66 12.35
N VAL A 296 4.82 -29.05 11.92
CA VAL A 296 6.17 -29.60 12.17
C VAL A 296 6.63 -29.32 13.61
N ALA A 297 6.31 -28.16 14.18
CA ALA A 297 6.62 -27.83 15.57
C ALA A 297 5.85 -28.70 16.59
N ILE A 298 4.62 -29.11 16.27
CA ILE A 298 3.82 -30.02 17.11
C ILE A 298 4.33 -31.47 17.04
N ASN A 299 4.81 -31.92 15.87
CA ASN A 299 5.34 -33.28 15.68
C ASN A 299 6.80 -33.48 16.10
N ALA A 300 7.53 -32.40 16.41
CA ALA A 300 8.94 -32.46 16.83
C ALA A 300 9.15 -32.61 18.35
N LYS A 301 8.09 -32.74 19.17
CA LYS A 301 8.24 -33.08 20.59
C LYS A 301 8.62 -34.57 20.72
N PRO A 302 9.78 -34.93 21.33
CA PRO A 302 10.14 -36.33 21.53
C PRO A 302 9.15 -36.98 22.50
N SER A 303 8.66 -38.17 22.14
CA SER A 303 7.90 -39.05 23.02
C SER A 303 8.72 -39.38 24.27
N GLU A 304 8.24 -38.98 25.45
CA GLU A 304 8.78 -39.50 26.71
C GLU A 304 8.51 -41.01 26.79
N SER A 305 9.58 -41.79 26.78
CA SER A 305 9.55 -43.23 27.03
C SER A 305 9.18 -43.50 28.50
N PRO A 306 8.33 -44.50 28.82
CA PRO A 306 7.98 -44.79 30.21
C PRO A 306 9.19 -45.35 30.97
N ASN A 307 9.57 -44.67 32.04
CA ASN A 307 10.66 -45.09 32.90
C ASN A 307 10.25 -46.36 33.66
N ARG A 308 11.00 -47.45 33.42
CA ARG A 308 10.79 -48.76 34.03
C ARG A 308 11.38 -48.74 35.44
N ALA A 309 10.53 -48.80 36.46
CA ALA A 309 10.96 -48.95 37.85
C ALA A 309 11.72 -50.27 38.05
N GLN A 310 12.94 -50.18 38.60
CA GLN A 310 13.61 -51.29 39.28
C GLN A 310 14.32 -50.77 40.53
N ASN A 311 13.90 -51.38 41.64
CA ASN A 311 14.50 -51.52 42.97
C ASN A 311 14.67 -50.29 43.87
#